data_AF-A0A957Z7S1-F1
#
_entry.id   AF-A0A957Z7S1-F1
#
_cell.length_a   1.000
_cell.length_b   1.000
_cell.length_c   1.000
_cell.angle_alpha   90.00
_cell.angle_beta   90.00
_cell.angle_gamma   90.00
#
_symmetry.space_group_name_H-M   'P 1'
#
loop_
_entity.id
_entity.type
_entity.pdbx_description
1 polymer ?
#
loop_
_entity_poly.entity_id
_entity_poly.type
_entity_poly.pdbx_seq_one_letter_code
_entity_poly.pdbx_strand_id
1 'polypeptide(L)'
;MIIGIDASRALRARRTGTERYSLEITRHLLHLPEAAEHTWRLYADREPPADLLPERTPGAAEPNVCWRVLPGRRLWTHRALGSEVTRDRPDVLFVPAHV
;
A
#
# COMPACT_ATOMS: atom_id res chain seq x y z
N MET A 1 12.59 -7.58 4.27
CA MET A 1 12.61 -6.10 4.25
C MET A 1 11.19 -5.55 4.36
N ILE A 2 11.03 -4.30 4.80
CA ILE A 2 9.75 -3.59 4.83
C ILE A 2 9.59 -2.81 3.52
N ILE A 3 8.66 -3.25 2.68
CA ILE A 3 8.28 -2.55 1.44
C ILE A 3 7.02 -1.74 1.69
N GLY A 4 7.13 -0.42 1.58
CA GLY A 4 6.01 0.50 1.64
C GLY A 4 5.36 0.72 0.28
N ILE A 5 4.03 0.69 0.21
CA ILE A 5 3.28 1.04 -1.01
C ILE A 5 2.28 2.16 -0.69
N ASP A 6 2.26 3.22 -1.49
CA ASP A 6 1.14 4.16 -1.50
C ASP A 6 -0.09 3.50 -2.18
N ALA A 7 -1.03 3.03 -1.36
CA ALA A 7 -2.27 2.39 -1.77
C ALA A 7 -3.48 3.36 -1.73
N SER A 8 -3.25 4.66 -1.52
CA SER A 8 -4.32 5.65 -1.39
C SER A 8 -5.20 5.75 -2.65
N ARG A 9 -4.62 5.54 -3.85
CA ARG A 9 -5.35 5.53 -5.12
C ARG A 9 -6.13 4.24 -5.36
N ALA A 10 -5.64 3.09 -4.89
CA ALA A 10 -6.34 1.81 -5.00
C ALA A 10 -7.70 1.81 -4.29
N LEU A 11 -7.85 2.69 -3.28
CA LEU A 11 -9.03 2.84 -2.43
C LEU A 11 -10.11 3.81 -2.96
N ARG A 12 -9.89 4.40 -4.13
CA ARG A 12 -10.88 5.31 -4.73
C ARG A 12 -12.00 4.51 -5.38
N ALA A 13 -13.25 4.90 -5.06
CA ALA A 13 -14.45 4.23 -5.56
C ALA A 13 -14.62 4.36 -7.09
N ARG A 14 -14.25 5.51 -7.66
CA ARG A 14 -14.24 5.74 -9.12
C ARG A 14 -12.86 5.41 -9.65
N ARG A 15 -12.77 4.35 -10.45
CA ARG A 15 -11.51 3.89 -11.05
C ARG A 15 -11.47 4.29 -12.51
N THR A 16 -10.89 5.44 -12.81
CA THR A 16 -10.85 6.00 -14.16
C THR A 16 -9.55 5.69 -14.90
N GLY A 17 -8.55 5.13 -14.20
CA GLY A 17 -7.37 4.53 -14.82
C GLY A 17 -6.28 4.24 -13.81
N THR A 18 -5.68 5.29 -13.25
CA THR A 18 -4.58 5.19 -12.29
C THR A 18 -4.98 4.48 -11.00
N GLU A 19 -6.24 4.57 -10.58
CA GLU A 19 -6.76 3.82 -9.43
C GLU A 19 -6.79 2.32 -9.69
N ARG A 20 -7.21 1.92 -10.90
CA ARG A 20 -7.22 0.50 -11.30
C ARG A 20 -5.80 -0.01 -11.45
N TYR A 21 -4.93 0.75 -12.11
CA TYR A 21 -3.51 0.42 -12.19
C TYR A 21 -2.89 0.22 -10.80
N SER A 22 -3.06 1.19 -9.88
CA SER A 22 -2.54 1.12 -8.52
C SER A 22 -3.05 -0.10 -7.75
N LEU A 23 -4.33 -0.44 -7.88
CA LEU A 23 -4.88 -1.64 -7.26
C LEU A 23 -4.28 -2.91 -7.86
N GLU A 24 -4.32 -3.06 -9.18
CA GLU A 24 -3.90 -4.30 -9.83
C GLU A 24 -2.39 -4.51 -9.67
N ILE A 25 -1.56 -3.47 -9.83
CA ILE A 25 -0.10 -3.63 -9.66
C ILE A 25 0.24 -4.04 -8.22
N THR A 26 -0.42 -3.44 -7.21
CA THR A 26 -0.25 -3.82 -5.81
C THR A 26 -0.68 -5.27 -5.59
N ARG A 27 -1.84 -5.66 -6.13
CA ARG A 27 -2.33 -7.05 -6.02
C ARG A 27 -1.33 -8.05 -6.63
N HIS A 28 -0.82 -7.79 -7.82
CA HIS A 28 0.09 -8.70 -8.50
C HIS A 28 1.43 -8.80 -7.76
N LEU A 29 1.98 -7.68 -7.26
CA LEU A 29 3.19 -7.69 -6.43
C LEU A 29 3.02 -8.56 -5.19
N LEU A 30 1.89 -8.47 -4.49
CA LEU A 30 1.59 -9.29 -3.31
C LEU A 30 1.38 -10.78 -3.64
N HIS A 31 1.15 -11.15 -4.90
CA HIS A 31 0.98 -12.54 -5.33
C HIS A 31 2.27 -13.18 -5.88
N LEU A 32 3.36 -12.43 -5.98
CA LEU A 32 4.64 -12.99 -6.40
C LEU A 32 5.17 -13.98 -5.35
N PRO A 33 5.79 -15.11 -5.73
CA PRO A 33 6.40 -16.04 -4.78
C PRO A 33 7.42 -15.36 -3.85
N GLU A 34 8.21 -14.44 -4.38
CA GLU A 34 9.24 -13.69 -3.67
C GLU A 34 8.65 -12.72 -2.63
N ALA A 35 7.36 -12.39 -2.75
CA ALA A 35 6.69 -11.47 -1.83
C ALA A 35 6.64 -12.00 -0.38
N ALA A 36 6.75 -13.32 -0.18
CA ALA A 36 6.82 -13.95 1.13
C ALA A 36 8.06 -13.55 1.94
N GLU A 37 9.15 -13.14 1.27
CA GLU A 37 10.40 -12.73 1.92
C GLU A 37 10.34 -11.30 2.50
N HIS A 38 9.21 -10.62 2.32
CA HIS A 38 9.06 -9.21 2.62
C HIS A 38 7.85 -8.96 3.52
N THR A 39 7.95 -7.90 4.31
CA THR A 39 6.82 -7.32 5.02
C THR A 39 6.31 -6.15 4.20
N TRP A 40 5.03 -6.13 3.90
CA TRP A 40 4.37 -5.14 3.06
C TRP A 40 3.57 -4.20 3.93
N ARG A 41 3.80 -2.90 3.76
CA ARG A 41 3.10 -1.86 4.47
C ARG A 41 2.34 -0.99 3.47
N LEU A 42 1.01 -1.10 3.49
CA LEU A 42 0.12 -0.41 2.59
C LEU A 42 -0.38 0.88 3.23
N TYR A 43 0.03 2.02 2.69
CA TYR A 43 -0.37 3.33 3.20
C TYR A 43 -1.65 3.82 2.53
N ALA A 44 -2.58 4.33 3.33
CA ALA A 44 -3.89 4.77 2.86
C ALA A 44 -4.38 6.03 3.59
N ASP A 45 -5.20 6.83 2.93
CA ASP A 45 -5.85 8.00 3.54
C ASP A 45 -7.18 7.65 4.25
N ARG A 46 -7.62 6.40 4.14
CA ARG A 46 -8.90 5.88 4.65
C ARG A 46 -8.82 4.38 4.90
N GLU A 47 -9.79 3.88 5.65
CA GLU A 47 -9.94 2.44 5.89
C GLU A 47 -10.16 1.67 4.58
N PRO A 48 -9.44 0.57 4.33
CA PRO A 48 -9.72 -0.31 3.22
C PRO A 48 -11.05 -1.07 3.39
N PRO A 49 -11.78 -1.33 2.29
CA PRO A 49 -12.79 -2.38 2.31
C PRO A 49 -12.16 -3.72 2.73
N ALA A 50 -12.93 -4.52 3.46
CA ALA A 50 -12.53 -5.91 3.75
C ALA A 50 -12.16 -6.63 2.45
N ASP A 51 -11.11 -7.46 2.52
CA ASP A 51 -10.65 -8.32 1.44
C ASP A 51 -10.18 -7.60 0.15
N LEU A 52 -9.95 -6.27 0.18
CA LEU A 52 -9.46 -5.55 -1.01
C LEU A 52 -8.12 -6.11 -1.51
N LEU A 53 -7.22 -6.39 -0.57
CA LEU A 53 -5.90 -6.98 -0.75
C LEU A 53 -5.66 -8.01 0.37
N PRO A 54 -4.89 -9.07 0.10
CA PRO A 54 -4.67 -10.13 1.08
C PRO A 54 -3.82 -9.62 2.25
N GLU A 55 -4.08 -10.15 3.46
CA GLU A 55 -3.26 -9.90 4.65
C GLU A 55 -1.97 -10.75 4.68
N ARG A 56 -1.89 -11.74 3.80
CA ARG A 56 -0.76 -12.69 3.69
C ARG A 56 -0.46 -13.00 2.24
N THR A 57 0.80 -12.88 1.84
CA THR A 57 1.27 -13.27 0.50
C THR A 57 1.37 -14.80 0.39
N PRO A 58 1.31 -15.36 -0.83
CA PRO A 58 1.51 -16.80 -1.03
C PRO A 58 2.86 -17.26 -0.45
N GLY A 59 2.86 -18.36 0.30
CA GLY A 59 4.09 -18.93 0.89
C GLY A 59 4.58 -18.28 2.18
N ALA A 60 3.97 -17.17 2.64
CA ALA A 60 4.30 -16.59 3.94
C ALA A 60 3.74 -17.46 5.09
N ALA A 61 4.54 -17.71 6.11
CA ALA A 61 4.13 -18.47 7.30
C ALA A 61 3.14 -17.68 8.17
N GLU A 62 3.33 -16.37 8.26
CA GLU A 62 2.53 -15.43 9.07
C GLU A 62 2.01 -14.28 8.20
N PRO A 63 0.98 -13.53 8.65
CA PRO A 63 0.55 -12.31 7.96
C PRO A 63 1.72 -11.33 7.79
N ASN A 64 1.97 -10.98 6.54
CA ASN A 64 3.09 -10.11 6.16
C ASN A 64 2.62 -8.89 5.36
N VAL A 65 1.31 -8.65 5.25
CA VAL A 65 0.74 -7.44 4.63
C VAL A 65 -0.07 -6.69 5.69
N CYS A 66 0.32 -5.46 5.98
CA CYS A 66 -0.34 -4.62 6.97
C CYS A 66 -0.73 -3.25 6.41
N TRP A 67 -1.89 -2.76 6.86
CA TRP A 67 -2.35 -1.42 6.52
C TRP A 67 -1.85 -0.38 7.52
N ARG A 68 -1.48 0.80 7.00
CA ARG A 68 -1.21 2.02 7.75
C ARG A 68 -2.14 3.11 7.26
N VAL A 69 -3.24 3.30 7.98
CA VAL A 69 -4.24 4.32 7.67
C VAL A 69 -3.78 5.64 8.30
N LEU A 70 -3.51 6.63 7.45
CA LEU A 70 -3.06 7.97 7.82
C LEU A 70 -4.17 8.95 7.43
N PRO A 71 -5.06 9.38 8.34
CA PRO A 71 -6.14 10.30 7.98
C PRO A 71 -5.62 11.62 7.41
N GLY A 72 -6.18 12.07 6.30
CA GLY A 72 -5.87 13.39 5.73
C GLY A 72 -6.58 13.65 4.40
N ARG A 73 -6.46 14.88 3.88
CA ARG A 73 -7.21 15.31 2.68
C ARG A 73 -6.32 15.97 1.63
N ARG A 74 -5.81 17.17 1.91
CA ARG A 74 -4.98 17.95 0.98
C ARG A 74 -3.50 17.75 1.26
N LEU A 75 -2.71 17.66 0.18
CA LEU A 75 -1.26 17.43 0.25
C LEU A 75 -0.89 16.19 1.08
N TRP A 76 -1.75 15.16 1.05
CA TRP A 76 -1.61 13.97 1.88
C TRP A 76 -0.27 13.27 1.68
N THR A 77 0.16 13.12 0.43
CA THR A 77 1.46 12.52 0.07
C THR A 77 2.64 13.23 0.75
N HIS A 78 2.62 14.56 0.82
CA HIS A 78 3.71 15.33 1.44
C HIS A 78 3.58 15.42 2.97
N ARG A 79 2.36 15.63 3.49
CA ARG A 79 2.14 15.93 4.91
C ARG A 79 1.99 14.67 5.76
N ALA A 80 1.20 13.71 5.31
CA ALA A 80 0.91 12.50 6.06
C ALA A 80 1.90 11.40 5.68
N LEU A 81 1.88 10.95 4.42
CA LEU A 81 2.76 9.88 3.96
C LEU A 81 4.24 10.27 4.11
N GLY A 82 4.63 11.46 3.64
CA GLY A 82 5.99 11.97 3.76
C GLY A 82 6.50 12.02 5.20
N SER A 83 5.68 12.50 6.15
CA SER A 83 6.05 12.48 7.57
C SER A 83 6.18 11.07 8.11
N GLU A 84 5.29 10.15 7.73
CA GLU A 84 5.28 8.77 8.21
C GLU A 84 6.52 8.01 7.71
N VAL A 85 6.79 8.03 6.40
CA VAL A 85 7.95 7.32 5.82
C VAL A 85 9.29 7.95 6.21
N THR A 86 9.30 9.17 6.74
CA THR A 86 10.49 9.78 7.33
C THR A 86 10.71 9.32 8.77
N ARG A 87 9.63 9.08 9.53
CA ARG A 87 9.68 8.70 10.96
C ARG A 87 9.80 7.19 11.16
N ASP A 88 8.93 6.41 10.51
CA ASP A 88 8.90 4.95 10.50
C ASP A 88 9.20 4.47 9.08
N ARG A 89 10.49 4.58 8.71
CA ARG A 89 10.97 4.46 7.34
C ARG A 89 10.90 3.01 6.83
N PRO A 90 10.22 2.74 5.69
CA PRO A 90 10.37 1.47 5.00
C PRO A 90 11.73 1.41 4.27
N ASP A 91 12.21 0.20 3.99
CA ASP A 91 13.45 0.00 3.23
C ASP A 91 13.30 0.53 1.79
N VAL A 92 12.11 0.35 1.21
CA VAL A 92 11.73 0.86 -0.11
C VAL A 92 10.31 1.42 -0.06
N LEU A 93 10.09 2.55 -0.73
CA LEU A 93 8.75 3.11 -0.95
C LEU A 93 8.42 3.06 -2.45
N PHE A 94 7.33 2.39 -2.79
CA PHE A 94 6.76 2.36 -4.14
C PHE A 94 5.48 3.20 -4.21
N VAL A 95 5.46 4.19 -5.11
CA VAL A 95 4.31 5.10 -5.30
C VAL A 95 3.76 4.88 -6.72
N PRO A 96 2.81 3.93 -6.91
CA PRO A 96 2.33 3.56 -8.24
C PRO A 96 1.56 4.69 -8.94
N ALA A 97 0.88 5.54 -8.18
CA ALA A 97 0.14 6.67 -8.71
C ALA A 97 0.13 7.81 -7.69
N HIS A 98 0.40 9.02 -8.15
CA HIS A 98 0.26 10.26 -7.39
C HIS A 98 -0.41 11.32 -8.27
N VAL A 99 -1.02 12.32 -7.63
CA VAL A 99 -1.58 13.53 -8.26
C VAL A 99 -1.35 14.72 -7.37
#